data_AF-A0A8H5WWG9-F1
#
_entry.id   AF-A0A8H5WWG9-F1
#
_cell.length_a   1.000
_cell.length_b   1.000
_cell.length_c   1.000
_cell.angle_alpha   90.00
_cell.angle_beta   90.00
_cell.angle_gamma   90.00
#
_symmetry.space_group_name_H-M   'P 1'
#
loop_
_entity.id
_entity.type
_entity.pdbx_description
1 polymer ?
#
loop_
_entity_poly.entity_id
_entity_poly.type
_entity_poly.pdbx_seq_one_letter_code
_entity_poly.pdbx_strand_id
1 'polypeptide(L)'
;MVPLPLFKLASLLVRHVSKYGANHIKAQAHDHARFRAFAARYGQYMHQLNMRMSVALLRDPEAERRAKERAEAPTVKTQEQQKRDDQLKQKPTAEAPRKGLAFQNIWRRKFRPLPENKAVDLFADVIGDTFILSVAVALIVYETWRSSQKPDMNKMRIEELDQKLEELKKREEELEESEKRQKQRYESLEEALRALRDPKTKQPLLPTLQT
;
A
#
# COMPACT_ATOMS: atom_id res chain seq x y z
N MET A 1 -27.97 2.32 24.06
CA MET A 1 -28.42 2.38 22.66
C MET A 1 -28.05 1.06 22.02
N VAL A 2 -29.04 0.28 21.58
CA VAL A 2 -28.82 -1.03 20.93
C VAL A 2 -27.95 -0.79 19.70
N PRO A 3 -26.83 -1.52 19.50
CA PRO A 3 -26.08 -1.43 18.25
C PRO A 3 -27.05 -1.82 17.14
N LEU A 4 -27.39 -0.86 16.26
CA LEU A 4 -28.18 -1.14 15.07
C LEU A 4 -27.54 -2.36 14.40
N PRO A 5 -28.30 -3.41 14.08
CA PRO A 5 -27.74 -4.60 13.45
C PRO A 5 -27.44 -4.29 11.98
N LEU A 6 -26.44 -3.43 11.74
CA LEU A 6 -25.96 -3.00 10.44
C LEU A 6 -25.67 -4.19 9.54
N PHE A 7 -25.15 -5.28 10.13
CA PHE A 7 -24.94 -6.55 9.45
C PHE A 7 -26.24 -7.17 8.89
N LYS A 8 -27.37 -7.07 9.61
CA LYS A 8 -28.68 -7.56 9.14
C LYS A 8 -29.27 -6.66 8.05
N LEU A 9 -29.04 -5.34 8.13
CA LEU A 9 -29.47 -4.41 7.09
C LEU A 9 -28.64 -4.59 5.81
N ALA A 10 -27.34 -4.80 5.94
CA ALA A 10 -26.45 -5.13 4.84
C ALA A 10 -26.87 -6.44 4.16
N SER A 11 -27.17 -7.49 4.92
CA SER A 11 -27.61 -8.77 4.33
C SER A 11 -28.98 -8.68 3.64
N LEU A 12 -29.90 -7.86 4.14
CA LEU A 12 -31.17 -7.56 3.46
C LEU A 12 -30.97 -6.74 2.18
N LEU A 13 -30.05 -5.78 2.18
CA LEU A 13 -29.72 -4.96 1.01
C LEU A 13 -29.10 -5.79 -0.12
N VAL A 14 -28.15 -6.68 0.21
CA VAL A 14 -27.55 -7.62 -0.76
C VAL A 14 -28.65 -8.47 -1.41
N ARG A 15 -29.60 -8.97 -0.63
CA ARG A 15 -30.74 -9.73 -1.14
C ARG A 15 -31.66 -8.91 -2.04
N HIS A 16 -31.87 -7.63 -1.72
CA HIS A 16 -32.72 -6.73 -2.50
C HIS A 16 -32.10 -6.43 -3.87
N VAL A 17 -30.81 -6.11 -3.91
CA VAL A 17 -30.12 -5.77 -5.15
C VAL A 17 -29.95 -7.01 -6.04
N SER A 18 -29.55 -8.15 -5.46
CA SER A 18 -29.31 -9.38 -6.20
C SER A 18 -30.59 -9.94 -6.86
N LYS A 19 -31.74 -9.85 -6.18
CA LYS A 19 -32.99 -10.42 -6.71
C LYS A 19 -33.82 -9.43 -7.52
N TYR A 20 -33.83 -8.15 -7.14
CA TYR A 20 -34.71 -7.14 -7.75
C TYR A 20 -33.98 -6.17 -8.67
N GLY A 21 -32.71 -5.83 -8.42
CA GLY A 21 -31.96 -4.85 -9.24
C GLY A 21 -31.73 -5.33 -10.67
N ALA A 22 -31.07 -6.49 -10.83
CA ALA A 22 -30.72 -7.02 -12.15
C ALA A 22 -31.96 -7.36 -12.99
N ASN A 23 -32.97 -8.00 -12.38
CA ASN A 23 -34.19 -8.39 -13.09
C ASN A 23 -35.02 -7.18 -13.54
N HIS A 24 -35.05 -6.08 -12.76
CA HIS A 24 -35.79 -4.89 -13.14
C HIS A 24 -35.10 -4.09 -14.25
N ILE A 25 -33.76 -4.02 -14.23
CA ILE A 25 -32.99 -3.38 -15.31
C ILE A 25 -33.15 -4.14 -16.63
N LYS A 26 -33.15 -5.48 -16.59
CA LYS A 26 -33.38 -6.32 -17.77
C LYS A 26 -34.79 -6.17 -18.33
N ALA A 27 -35.81 -6.10 -17.47
CA ALA A 27 -37.20 -5.84 -17.90
C ALA A 27 -37.32 -4.46 -18.56
N GLN A 28 -36.81 -3.40 -17.92
CA GLN A 28 -36.86 -2.04 -18.48
C GLN A 28 -36.04 -1.89 -19.78
N ALA A 29 -34.96 -2.64 -19.94
CA ALA A 29 -34.18 -2.66 -21.18
C ALA A 29 -34.93 -3.32 -22.34
N HIS A 30 -35.90 -4.19 -22.06
CA HIS A 30 -36.80 -4.72 -23.07
C HIS A 30 -37.91 -3.72 -23.44
N ASP A 31 -38.45 -2.99 -22.46
CA ASP A 31 -39.58 -2.09 -22.67
C ASP A 31 -39.17 -0.74 -23.30
N HIS A 32 -37.91 -0.31 -23.14
CA HIS A 32 -37.45 1.00 -23.60
C HIS A 32 -36.19 0.94 -24.46
N ALA A 33 -36.35 1.15 -25.78
CA ALA A 33 -35.24 1.16 -26.74
C ALA A 33 -34.16 2.23 -26.46
N ARG A 34 -34.55 3.42 -25.97
CA ARG A 34 -33.60 4.49 -25.58
C ARG A 34 -32.76 4.07 -24.37
N PHE A 35 -33.40 3.45 -23.38
CA PHE A 35 -32.72 2.94 -22.20
C PHE A 35 -31.79 1.77 -22.56
N ARG A 36 -32.23 0.88 -23.44
CA ARG A 36 -31.38 -0.22 -23.96
C ARG A 36 -30.11 0.31 -24.64
N ALA A 37 -30.23 1.31 -25.51
CA ALA A 37 -29.08 1.93 -26.16
C ALA A 37 -28.13 2.61 -25.16
N PHE A 38 -28.68 3.25 -24.13
CA PHE A 38 -27.90 3.84 -23.04
C PHE A 38 -27.15 2.77 -22.23
N ALA A 39 -27.87 1.75 -21.76
CA ALA A 39 -27.31 0.64 -20.99
C ALA A 39 -26.25 -0.12 -21.79
N ALA A 40 -26.50 -0.36 -23.08
CA ALA A 40 -25.52 -0.95 -23.99
C ALA A 40 -24.27 -0.07 -24.12
N ARG A 41 -24.41 1.25 -24.26
CA ARG A 41 -23.25 2.16 -24.34
C ARG A 41 -22.39 2.10 -23.08
N TYR A 42 -23.00 2.11 -21.90
CA TYR A 42 -22.28 2.00 -20.63
C TYR A 42 -21.69 0.61 -20.42
N GLY A 43 -22.42 -0.45 -20.77
CA GLY A 43 -21.91 -1.82 -20.74
C GLY A 43 -20.69 -2.01 -21.63
N GLN A 44 -20.69 -1.43 -22.83
CA GLN A 44 -19.53 -1.43 -23.71
C GLN A 44 -18.36 -0.67 -23.11
N TYR A 45 -18.62 0.50 -22.51
CA TYR A 45 -17.58 1.27 -21.82
C TYR A 45 -16.94 0.46 -20.69
N MET A 46 -17.74 -0.18 -19.85
CA MET A 46 -17.26 -1.05 -18.77
C MET A 46 -16.47 -2.25 -19.29
N HIS A 47 -16.93 -2.90 -20.37
CA HIS A 47 -16.19 -3.98 -21.00
C HIS A 47 -14.81 -3.51 -21.51
N GLN A 48 -14.76 -2.36 -22.19
CA GLN A 48 -13.52 -1.80 -22.70
C GLN A 48 -12.57 -1.43 -21.56
N LEU A 49 -13.08 -0.84 -20.47
CA LEU A 49 -12.30 -0.58 -19.27
C LEU A 49 -11.74 -1.87 -18.66
N ASN A 50 -12.58 -2.89 -18.47
CA ASN A 50 -12.15 -4.16 -17.93
C ASN A 50 -11.05 -4.79 -18.78
N MET A 51 -11.23 -4.87 -20.10
CA MET A 51 -10.21 -5.38 -21.02
C MET A 51 -8.91 -4.57 -21.01
N ARG A 52 -8.99 -3.24 -20.90
CA ARG A 52 -7.81 -2.38 -20.78
C ARG A 52 -7.05 -2.66 -19.49
N MET A 53 -7.77 -2.78 -18.38
CA MET A 53 -7.20 -3.09 -17.08
C MET A 53 -6.61 -4.51 -17.05
N SER A 54 -7.29 -5.50 -17.62
CA SER A 54 -6.75 -6.87 -17.74
C SER A 54 -5.48 -6.91 -18.57
N VAL A 55 -5.42 -6.19 -19.70
CA VAL A 55 -4.21 -6.10 -20.52
C VAL A 55 -3.11 -5.30 -19.81
N ALA A 56 -3.45 -4.29 -19.02
CA ALA A 56 -2.49 -3.55 -18.21
C ALA A 56 -1.91 -4.43 -17.08
N LEU A 57 -2.75 -5.25 -16.44
CA LEU A 57 -2.36 -6.16 -15.37
C LEU A 57 -1.52 -7.33 -15.89
N LEU A 58 -1.92 -7.97 -16.99
CA LEU A 58 -1.21 -9.10 -17.60
C LEU A 58 0.11 -8.69 -18.27
N ARG A 59 0.34 -7.39 -18.44
CA ARG A 59 1.59 -6.87 -18.95
C ARG A 59 2.59 -6.78 -17.81
N ASP A 60 3.09 -7.93 -17.39
CA ASP A 60 4.26 -8.00 -16.52
C ASP A 60 5.49 -7.54 -17.31
N PRO A 61 6.05 -6.35 -17.02
CA PRO A 61 7.20 -5.83 -17.76
C PRO A 61 8.41 -6.77 -17.66
N GLU A 62 8.49 -7.58 -16.59
CA GLU A 62 9.51 -8.60 -16.42
C GLU A 62 9.30 -9.83 -17.32
N ALA A 63 8.06 -10.27 -17.53
CA ALA A 63 7.77 -11.38 -18.42
C ALA A 63 8.03 -11.01 -19.88
N GLU A 64 7.70 -9.77 -20.29
CA GLU A 64 8.05 -9.24 -21.61
C GLU A 64 9.58 -9.12 -21.79
N ARG A 65 10.34 -8.75 -20.75
CA ARG A 65 11.81 -8.68 -20.79
C ARG A 65 12.44 -10.08 -20.88
N ARG A 66 12.01 -11.03 -20.05
CA ARG A 66 12.49 -12.43 -20.10
C ARG A 66 12.12 -13.12 -21.40
N ALA A 67 10.95 -12.84 -21.98
CA ALA A 67 10.55 -13.37 -23.28
C ALA A 67 11.41 -12.77 -24.42
N LYS A 68 11.79 -11.48 -24.32
CA LYS A 68 12.72 -10.84 -25.26
C LYS A 68 14.14 -11.36 -25.09
N GLU A 69 14.64 -11.50 -23.88
CA GLU A 69 15.96 -12.09 -23.60
C GLU A 69 16.04 -13.55 -24.05
N ARG A 70 14.94 -14.33 -23.98
CA ARG A 70 14.85 -15.70 -24.51
C ARG A 70 14.69 -15.76 -26.04
N ALA A 71 14.13 -14.72 -26.66
CA ALA A 71 14.04 -14.60 -28.11
C ALA A 71 15.32 -13.99 -28.74
N GLU A 72 16.04 -13.17 -27.98
CA GLU A 72 17.37 -12.64 -28.27
C GLU A 72 18.48 -13.61 -27.85
N ALA A 73 18.16 -14.63 -27.03
CA ALA A 73 19.06 -15.73 -26.76
C ALA A 73 19.35 -16.44 -28.11
N PRO A 74 20.61 -16.45 -28.55
CA PRO A 74 20.96 -16.85 -29.90
C PRO A 74 20.80 -18.37 -30.01
N THR A 75 19.72 -18.84 -30.63
CA THR A 75 19.73 -20.17 -31.23
C THR A 75 20.80 -20.16 -32.30
N VAL A 76 21.85 -20.95 -32.07
CA VAL A 76 23.08 -21.06 -32.87
C VAL A 76 22.76 -21.08 -34.36
N LYS A 77 23.00 -19.94 -35.03
CA LYS A 77 22.91 -19.84 -36.48
C LYS A 77 24.13 -20.54 -37.10
N THR A 78 23.88 -21.47 -38.02
CA THR A 78 24.89 -22.11 -38.87
C THR A 78 25.75 -21.06 -39.59
N GLN A 79 27.05 -21.32 -39.75
CA GLN A 79 28.09 -20.39 -40.24
C GLN A 79 27.76 -19.63 -41.55
N GLU A 80 26.81 -20.10 -42.36
CA GLU A 80 26.38 -19.41 -43.59
C GLU A 80 25.52 -18.17 -43.37
N GLN A 81 24.74 -18.11 -42.28
CA GLN A 81 23.93 -16.93 -41.97
C GLN A 81 24.79 -15.76 -41.46
N GLN A 82 25.90 -16.05 -40.77
CA GLN A 82 26.87 -15.03 -40.34
C GLN A 82 27.51 -14.32 -41.54
N LYS A 83 27.91 -15.07 -42.59
CA LYS A 83 28.52 -14.48 -43.79
C LYS A 83 27.57 -13.61 -44.61
N ARG A 84 26.26 -13.92 -44.63
CA ARG A 84 25.25 -13.05 -45.27
C ARG A 84 24.96 -11.79 -44.45
N ASP A 85 24.91 -11.90 -43.12
CA ASP A 85 24.69 -10.76 -42.23
C ASP A 85 25.87 -9.77 -42.25
N ASP A 86 27.11 -10.24 -42.44
CA ASP A 86 28.31 -9.39 -42.57
C ASP A 86 28.38 -8.66 -43.91
N GLN A 87 27.89 -9.25 -45.01
CA GLN A 87 27.80 -8.61 -46.32
C GLN A 87 26.67 -7.57 -46.40
N LEU A 88 25.59 -7.75 -45.63
CA LEU A 88 24.49 -6.78 -45.56
C LEU A 88 24.80 -5.56 -44.68
N LYS A 89 25.76 -5.67 -43.75
CA LYS A 89 26.23 -4.57 -42.88
C LYS A 89 27.14 -3.54 -43.58
N GLN A 90 27.64 -3.82 -44.78
CA GLN A 90 28.52 -2.90 -45.52
C GLN A 90 27.79 -1.88 -46.41
N LYS A 91 26.46 -1.89 -46.46
CA LYS A 91 25.68 -0.77 -47.04
C LYS A 91 25.31 0.22 -45.93
N PRO A 92 25.60 1.53 -46.09
CA PRO A 92 25.19 2.54 -45.12
C PRO A 92 23.69 2.74 -45.23
N THR A 93 22.94 1.90 -44.51
CA THR A 93 21.50 2.02 -44.38
C THR A 93 21.25 2.83 -43.12
N ALA A 94 20.68 4.02 -43.30
CA ALA A 94 20.33 4.94 -42.22
C ALA A 94 19.76 4.19 -41.01
N GLU A 95 20.34 4.43 -39.84
CA GLU A 95 19.93 3.84 -38.58
C GLU A 95 18.42 4.02 -38.37
N ALA A 96 17.68 2.92 -38.42
CA ALA A 96 16.27 2.93 -38.02
C ALA A 96 16.21 3.38 -36.55
N PRO A 97 15.31 4.32 -36.19
CA PRO A 97 15.25 4.79 -34.81
C PRO A 97 14.94 3.59 -33.92
N ARG A 98 15.85 3.31 -32.98
CA ARG A 98 15.64 2.36 -31.89
C ARG A 98 14.35 2.77 -31.21
N LYS A 99 13.27 2.03 -31.46
CA LYS A 99 11.99 2.23 -30.77
C LYS A 99 12.22 1.89 -29.30
N GLY A 100 12.67 2.88 -28.53
CA GLY A 100 12.72 2.83 -27.07
C GLY A 100 11.38 2.33 -26.55
N LEU A 101 11.40 1.54 -25.47
CA LEU A 101 10.25 0.84 -24.91
C LEU A 101 8.99 1.67 -25.06
N ALA A 102 8.21 1.35 -26.09
CA ALA A 102 7.02 2.10 -26.37
C ALA A 102 6.05 1.76 -25.24
N PHE A 103 5.90 2.69 -24.30
CA PHE A 103 4.68 2.87 -23.54
C PHE A 103 3.57 3.20 -24.56
N GLN A 104 3.23 2.23 -25.41
CA GLN A 104 2.10 2.34 -26.29
C GLN A 104 0.89 2.44 -25.38
N ASN A 105 0.20 3.58 -25.50
CA ASN A 105 -0.96 3.93 -24.70
C ASN A 105 -2.03 2.82 -24.78
N ILE A 106 -2.01 1.87 -23.85
CA ILE A 106 -2.99 0.77 -23.71
C ILE A 106 -4.40 1.36 -23.64
N TRP A 107 -4.51 2.54 -23.04
CA TRP A 107 -5.69 3.39 -22.95
C TRP A 107 -6.27 3.85 -24.29
N ARG A 108 -5.51 3.77 -25.40
CA ARG A 108 -6.01 4.06 -26.77
C ARG A 108 -6.45 2.81 -27.53
N ARG A 109 -6.19 1.60 -27.02
CA ARG A 109 -6.61 0.35 -27.69
C ARG A 109 -8.13 0.21 -27.62
N LYS A 110 -8.73 -0.17 -28.76
CA LYS A 110 -10.17 -0.46 -28.90
C LYS A 110 -10.35 -1.97 -29.08
N PHE A 111 -11.03 -2.60 -28.14
CA PHE A 111 -11.34 -4.03 -28.18
C PHE A 111 -12.64 -4.29 -28.97
N ARG A 112 -12.86 -5.54 -29.39
CA ARG A 112 -14.09 -5.94 -30.11
C ARG A 112 -15.30 -5.71 -29.19
N PRO A 113 -16.37 -5.03 -29.66
CA PRO A 113 -17.54 -4.77 -28.83
C PRO A 113 -18.32 -6.07 -28.57
N LEU A 114 -18.98 -6.12 -27.42
CA LEU A 114 -19.90 -7.21 -27.07
C LEU A 114 -21.22 -7.11 -27.85
N PRO A 115 -22.00 -8.19 -27.96
CA PRO A 115 -23.39 -8.07 -28.40
C PRO A 115 -24.19 -7.22 -27.41
N GLU A 116 -25.16 -6.46 -27.93
CA GLU A 116 -25.92 -5.44 -27.18
C GLU A 116 -26.53 -6.00 -25.89
N ASN A 117 -27.18 -7.16 -25.95
CA ASN A 117 -27.83 -7.79 -24.79
C ASN A 117 -26.84 -8.10 -23.66
N LYS A 118 -25.66 -8.62 -23.98
CA LYS A 118 -24.62 -8.91 -22.97
C LYS A 118 -24.04 -7.64 -22.37
N ALA A 119 -23.98 -6.55 -23.13
CA ALA A 119 -23.53 -5.26 -22.60
C ALA A 119 -24.55 -4.69 -21.60
N VAL A 120 -25.85 -4.84 -21.88
CA VAL A 120 -26.92 -4.45 -20.95
C VAL A 120 -26.86 -5.29 -19.67
N ASP A 121 -26.65 -6.60 -19.79
CA ASP A 121 -26.48 -7.48 -18.63
C ASP A 121 -25.29 -7.04 -17.75
N LEU A 122 -24.12 -6.82 -18.37
CA LEU A 122 -22.93 -6.35 -17.67
C LEU A 122 -23.18 -5.01 -16.97
N PHE A 123 -23.91 -4.10 -17.62
CA PHE A 123 -24.28 -2.82 -17.03
C PHE A 123 -25.19 -2.99 -15.80
N ALA A 124 -26.17 -3.89 -15.88
CA ALA A 124 -27.08 -4.19 -14.78
C ALA A 124 -26.33 -4.74 -13.56
N ASP A 125 -25.41 -5.68 -13.78
CA ASP A 125 -24.61 -6.29 -12.71
C ASP A 125 -23.70 -5.24 -12.04
N VAL A 126 -23.00 -4.42 -12.84
CA VAL A 126 -22.09 -3.37 -12.33
C VAL A 126 -22.84 -2.31 -11.52
N ILE A 127 -24.05 -1.91 -11.95
CA ILE A 127 -24.88 -0.96 -11.18
C ILE A 127 -25.28 -1.55 -9.82
N GLY A 128 -25.68 -2.83 -9.81
CA GLY A 128 -26.03 -3.52 -8.58
C GLY A 128 -24.87 -3.52 -7.59
N ASP A 129 -23.70 -3.97 -8.05
CA ASP A 129 -22.49 -4.04 -7.22
C ASP A 129 -22.05 -2.65 -6.74
N THR A 130 -22.08 -1.64 -7.62
CA THR A 130 -21.72 -0.25 -7.27
C THR A 130 -22.65 0.31 -6.19
N PHE A 131 -23.95 0.00 -6.26
CA PHE A 131 -24.90 0.43 -5.25
C PHE A 131 -24.62 -0.23 -3.89
N ILE A 132 -24.38 -1.54 -3.85
CA ILE A 132 -24.05 -2.25 -2.60
C ILE A 132 -22.76 -1.69 -1.99
N LEU A 133 -21.72 -1.50 -2.81
CA LEU A 133 -20.44 -0.93 -2.38
C LEU A 133 -20.62 0.49 -1.86
N SER A 134 -21.44 1.32 -2.53
CA SER A 134 -21.74 2.69 -2.07
C SER A 134 -22.41 2.69 -0.70
N VAL A 135 -23.39 1.82 -0.46
CA VAL A 135 -24.03 1.72 0.86
C VAL A 135 -23.04 1.23 1.92
N ALA A 136 -22.20 0.24 1.59
CA ALA A 136 -21.17 -0.23 2.52
C ALA A 136 -20.18 0.88 2.89
N VAL A 137 -19.67 1.63 1.91
CA VAL A 137 -18.78 2.79 2.13
C VAL A 137 -19.50 3.86 2.95
N ALA A 138 -20.75 4.19 2.64
CA ALA A 138 -21.53 5.16 3.40
C ALA A 138 -21.71 4.74 4.86
N LEU A 139 -21.94 3.46 5.14
CA LEU A 139 -22.02 2.92 6.50
C LEU A 139 -20.68 3.02 7.23
N ILE A 140 -19.57 2.68 6.57
CA ILE A 140 -18.23 2.79 7.16
C ILE A 140 -17.91 4.27 7.47
N VAL A 141 -18.18 5.18 6.55
CA VAL A 141 -17.98 6.63 6.73
C VAL A 141 -18.87 7.15 7.87
N TYR A 142 -20.13 6.72 7.93
CA TYR A 142 -21.05 7.09 8.99
C TYR A 142 -20.60 6.58 10.37
N GLU A 143 -20.16 5.32 10.45
CA GLU A 143 -19.62 4.75 11.67
C GLU A 143 -18.34 5.46 12.09
N THR A 144 -17.46 5.79 11.14
CA THR A 144 -16.22 6.54 11.41
C THR A 144 -16.55 7.93 11.94
N TRP A 145 -17.45 8.66 11.28
CA TRP A 145 -17.87 10.00 11.69
C TRP A 145 -18.52 10.00 13.09
N ARG A 146 -19.36 8.99 13.38
CA ARG A 146 -19.97 8.83 14.71
C ARG A 146 -18.97 8.33 15.76
N SER A 147 -18.03 7.48 15.39
CA SER A 147 -16.98 6.97 16.28
C SER A 147 -16.01 8.08 16.68
N SER A 148 -15.72 9.02 15.77
CA SER A 148 -14.92 10.22 16.07
C SER A 148 -15.53 11.14 17.13
N GLN A 149 -16.81 10.99 17.49
CA GLN A 149 -17.42 11.72 18.61
C GLN A 149 -17.12 11.09 19.97
N LYS A 150 -16.54 9.88 20.02
CA LYS A 150 -16.07 9.26 21.25
C LYS A 150 -14.55 9.44 21.33
N PRO A 151 -14.01 9.97 22.43
CA PRO A 151 -12.56 9.98 22.62
C PRO A 151 -12.08 8.52 22.61
N ASP A 152 -11.11 8.22 21.75
CA ASP A 152 -10.47 6.91 21.71
C ASP A 152 -9.88 6.63 23.10
N MET A 153 -10.48 5.74 23.87
CA MET A 153 -9.95 5.32 25.17
C MET A 153 -8.50 4.83 25.06
N ASN A 154 -8.14 4.29 23.90
CA ASN A 154 -6.77 3.89 23.59
C ASN A 154 -5.82 5.09 23.51
N LYS A 155 -6.25 6.21 22.91
CA LYS A 155 -5.44 7.45 22.86
C LYS A 155 -5.25 8.04 24.25
N MET A 156 -6.31 8.10 25.05
CA MET A 156 -6.20 8.54 26.45
C MET A 156 -5.24 7.66 27.25
N ARG A 157 -5.28 6.34 27.02
CA ARG A 157 -4.38 5.40 27.69
C ARG A 157 -2.94 5.55 27.22
N ILE A 158 -2.71 5.83 25.93
CA ILE A 158 -1.39 6.15 25.38
C ILE A 158 -0.85 7.43 26.02
N GLU A 159 -1.66 8.49 26.09
CA GLU A 159 -1.29 9.75 26.75
C GLU A 159 -0.97 9.54 28.25
N GLU A 160 -1.74 8.72 28.96
CA GLU A 160 -1.46 8.37 30.36
C GLU A 160 -0.14 7.59 30.50
N LEU A 161 0.17 6.70 29.57
CA LEU A 161 1.43 5.95 29.54
C LEU A 161 2.62 6.88 29.27
N ASP A 162 2.48 7.81 28.33
CA ASP A 162 3.51 8.82 28.02
C ASP A 162 3.80 9.71 29.24
N GLN A 163 2.77 10.14 29.97
CA GLN A 163 2.95 10.89 31.22
C GLN A 163 3.75 10.09 32.27
N LYS A 164 3.47 8.79 32.42
CA LYS A 164 4.22 7.92 33.34
C LYS A 164 5.66 7.71 32.88
N LEU A 165 5.91 7.61 31.58
CA LEU A 165 7.27 7.53 31.04
C LEU A 165 8.07 8.80 31.31
N GLU A 166 7.48 9.97 31.14
CA GLU A 166 8.13 11.25 31.49
C GLU A 166 8.42 11.36 33.00
N GLU A 167 7.48 10.93 33.84
CA GLU A 167 7.68 10.91 35.30
C GLU A 167 8.83 9.97 35.70
N LEU A 168 8.89 8.77 35.11
CA LEU A 168 9.96 7.81 35.37
C LEU A 168 11.32 8.34 34.90
N LYS A 169 11.40 8.96 33.72
CA LYS A 169 12.63 9.59 33.22
C LYS A 169 13.14 10.69 34.15
N LYS A 170 12.26 11.55 34.66
CA LYS A 170 12.64 12.59 35.63
C LYS A 170 13.20 11.99 36.92
N ARG A 171 12.58 10.91 37.42
CA ARG A 171 13.10 10.20 38.60
C ARG A 171 14.47 9.59 38.35
N GLU A 172 14.70 9.02 37.17
CA GLU A 172 16.02 8.51 36.78
C GLU A 172 17.07 9.62 36.76
N GLU A 173 16.77 10.77 36.18
CA GLU A 173 17.68 11.94 36.18
C GLU A 173 18.00 12.44 37.59
N GLU A 174 17.00 12.56 38.47
CA GLU A 174 17.20 12.95 39.88
C GLU A 174 18.08 11.94 40.64
N LEU A 175 17.85 10.64 40.41
CA LEU A 175 18.67 9.59 41.00
C LEU A 175 20.11 9.66 40.49
N GLU A 176 20.33 9.83 39.19
CA GLU A 176 21.67 10.00 38.62
C GLU A 176 22.40 11.22 39.19
N GLU A 177 21.71 12.34 39.38
CA GLU A 177 22.30 13.51 40.05
C GLU A 177 22.69 13.20 41.50
N SER A 178 21.85 12.46 42.22
CA SER A 178 22.13 12.09 43.60
C SER A 178 23.35 11.17 43.70
N GLU A 179 23.50 10.22 42.79
CA GLU A 179 24.67 9.34 42.70
C GLU A 179 25.93 10.12 42.37
N LYS A 180 25.86 11.07 41.42
CA LYS A 180 26.99 11.96 41.09
C LYS A 180 27.43 12.79 42.29
N ARG A 181 26.47 13.35 43.05
CA ARG A 181 26.76 14.12 44.28
C ARG A 181 27.38 13.24 45.36
N GLN A 182 26.92 12.00 45.52
CA GLN A 182 27.51 11.06 46.47
C GLN A 182 28.94 10.71 46.05
N LYS A 183 29.18 10.37 44.78
CA LYS A 183 30.52 10.07 44.25
C LYS A 183 31.50 11.22 44.49
N GLN A 184 31.11 12.46 44.20
CA GLN A 184 31.93 13.64 44.48
C GLN A 184 32.28 13.80 45.96
N ARG A 185 31.31 13.57 46.87
CA ARG A 185 31.58 13.59 48.31
C ARG A 185 32.57 12.51 48.71
N TYR A 186 32.39 11.29 48.21
CA TYR A 186 33.32 10.18 48.45
C TYR A 186 34.73 10.51 47.94
N GLU A 187 34.86 11.02 46.71
CA GLU A 187 36.15 11.45 46.15
C GLU A 187 36.83 12.52 47.02
N SER A 188 36.10 13.54 47.48
CA SER A 188 36.66 14.58 48.36
C SER A 188 37.11 14.04 49.73
N LEU A 189 36.36 13.09 50.29
CA LEU A 189 36.70 12.40 51.53
C LEU A 189 37.96 11.54 51.34
N GLU A 190 38.05 10.79 50.23
CA GLU A 190 39.24 10.03 49.88
C GLU A 190 40.46 10.93 49.70
N GLU A 191 40.34 12.06 49.02
CA GLU A 191 41.43 13.02 48.86
C GLU A 191 41.89 13.62 50.19
N ALA A 192 40.96 13.99 51.07
CA ALA A 192 41.28 14.48 52.41
C ALA A 192 42.01 13.42 53.26
N LEU A 193 41.55 12.16 53.20
CA LEU A 193 42.20 11.03 53.85
C LEU A 193 43.58 10.73 53.24
N ARG A 194 43.77 10.92 51.94
CA ARG A 194 45.08 10.77 51.26
C ARG A 194 46.06 11.88 51.61
N ALA A 195 45.59 13.11 51.78
CA ALA A 195 46.42 14.27 52.16
C ALA A 195 46.96 14.14 53.60
N LEU A 196 46.23 13.44 54.48
CA LEU A 196 46.68 13.07 55.81
C LEU A 196 47.74 11.96 55.72
N ARG A 197 48.97 12.30 56.12
CA ARG A 197 50.14 11.41 56.09
C ARG A 197 50.47 10.94 57.49
N ASP A 198 50.69 9.64 57.65
CA ASP A 198 50.87 9.05 58.98
C ASP A 198 52.17 9.59 59.64
N PRO A 199 52.12 10.15 60.87
CA PRO A 199 53.26 10.86 61.46
C PRO A 199 54.45 9.94 61.80
N LYS A 200 54.23 8.63 61.92
CA LYS A 200 55.27 7.64 62.26
C LYS A 200 55.96 7.04 61.02
N THR A 201 55.22 6.78 59.95
CA THR A 201 55.72 6.09 58.74
C THR A 201 55.90 7.02 57.55
N LYS A 202 55.40 8.26 57.60
CA LYS A 202 55.37 9.21 56.49
C LYS A 202 54.84 8.55 55.19
N GLN A 203 53.82 7.72 55.26
CA GLN A 203 53.16 7.15 54.08
C GLN A 203 51.70 7.62 54.04
N PRO A 204 51.06 7.70 52.86
CA PRO A 204 49.63 8.00 52.76
C PRO A 204 48.82 6.88 53.44
N LEU A 205 47.74 7.26 54.14
CA LEU A 205 46.92 6.33 54.93
C LEU A 205 46.13 5.31 54.08
N LEU A 206 45.90 5.59 52.79
CA LEU A 206 45.22 4.71 51.85
C LEU A 206 46.10 4.40 50.63
N PRO A 207 46.16 3.13 50.17
CA PRO A 207 46.85 2.77 48.93
C PRO A 207 46.06 3.23 47.70
N THR A 208 46.73 3.54 46.60
CA THR A 208 46.07 3.83 45.32
C THR A 208 45.42 2.55 44.78
N LEU A 209 44.09 2.49 44.75
CA LEU A 209 43.40 1.51 43.92
C LEU A 209 43.64 1.92 42.47
N GLN A 210 44.42 1.13 41.73
CA GLN A 210 44.51 1.26 40.29
C GLN A 210 43.12 0.93 39.72
N THR A 211 42.51 1.92 39.07
CA THR A 211 41.27 1.78 38.28
C THR A 211 41.38 0.70 37.22
#